data_AF-A0A955PKD7-F1
#
_entry.id   AF-A0A955PKD7-F1
#
_cell.length_a   1.000
_cell.length_b   1.000
_cell.length_c   1.000
_cell.angle_alpha   90.00
_cell.angle_beta   90.00
_cell.angle_gamma   90.00
#
_symmetry.space_group_name_H-M   'P 1'
#
loop_
_entity.id
_entity.type
_entity.pdbx_description
1 polymer ?
#
loop_
_entity_poly.entity_id
_entity_poly.type
_entity_poly.pdbx_seq_one_letter_code
_entity_poly.pdbx_strand_id
1 'polypeptide(L)'
;PVIAKQLEEIGVPVVMPAGAPIGSGQGILNRNNIRIILERAEVPIVVDAGVGVASDVSQAFELGCEAVLLNTAIAGAKDPVRMAVAMRHAAEAGRQCFLSGRIPKKLYANASSPDLDF
;
A
#
# COMPACT_ATOMS: atom_id res chain seq x y z
N PRO A 1 1.07 4.30 -15.78
CA PRO A 1 1.97 3.41 -16.54
C PRO A 1 1.29 2.88 -17.78
N VAL A 2 1.97 2.84 -18.93
CA VAL A 2 1.33 2.52 -20.21
C VAL A 2 0.71 1.12 -20.19
N ILE A 3 1.46 0.11 -19.74
CA ILE A 3 1.00 -1.29 -19.70
C ILE A 3 -0.25 -1.46 -18.82
N ALA A 4 -0.29 -0.79 -17.66
CA ALA A 4 -1.45 -0.87 -16.77
C ALA A 4 -2.73 -0.38 -17.46
N LYS A 5 -2.65 0.73 -18.22
CA LYS A 5 -3.80 1.27 -18.96
C LYS A 5 -4.18 0.37 -20.14
N GLN A 6 -3.20 -0.18 -20.85
CA GLN A 6 -3.47 -1.14 -21.93
C GLN A 6 -4.18 -2.41 -21.43
N LEU A 7 -3.80 -2.91 -20.25
CA LEU A 7 -4.48 -4.05 -19.61
C LEU A 7 -5.94 -3.70 -19.27
N GLU A 8 -6.18 -2.51 -18.73
CA GLU A 8 -7.55 -2.02 -18.48
C GLU A 8 -8.36 -1.90 -19.77
N GLU A 9 -7.78 -1.35 -20.84
CA GLU A 9 -8.44 -1.14 -22.14
C GLU A 9 -8.85 -2.45 -22.84
N ILE A 10 -8.16 -3.56 -22.56
CA ILE A 10 -8.57 -4.90 -23.03
C ILE A 10 -9.63 -5.56 -22.14
N GLY A 11 -10.14 -4.86 -21.13
CA GLY A 11 -11.28 -5.26 -20.32
C GLY A 11 -10.96 -6.15 -19.12
N VAL A 12 -9.73 -6.09 -18.57
CA VAL A 12 -9.43 -6.84 -17.34
C VAL A 12 -10.23 -6.27 -16.16
N PRO A 13 -10.71 -7.12 -15.23
CA PRO A 13 -11.47 -6.65 -14.07
C PRO A 13 -10.59 -6.00 -12.99
N VAL A 14 -9.28 -6.25 -13.01
CA VAL A 14 -8.30 -5.81 -11.99
C VAL A 14 -6.94 -5.67 -12.65
N VAL A 15 -6.17 -4.66 -12.23
CA VAL A 15 -4.75 -4.54 -12.60
C VAL A 15 -3.88 -4.73 -11.36
N MET A 16 -2.84 -5.56 -11.48
CA MET A 16 -2.00 -5.97 -10.34
C MET A 16 -0.54 -5.55 -10.51
N PRO A 17 -0.16 -4.30 -10.16
CA PRO A 17 1.22 -3.86 -10.25
C PRO A 17 2.12 -4.50 -9.17
N ALA A 18 3.33 -4.89 -9.57
CA ALA A 18 4.33 -5.41 -8.64
C ALA A 18 4.91 -4.30 -7.74
N GLY A 19 4.99 -4.54 -6.42
CA GLY A 19 5.68 -3.63 -5.49
C GLY A 19 7.20 -3.66 -5.63
N ALA A 20 7.75 -4.87 -5.75
CA ALA A 20 9.16 -5.18 -5.99
C ALA A 20 9.25 -6.61 -6.60
N PRO A 21 10.44 -7.12 -6.99
CA PRO A 21 10.58 -8.48 -7.50
C PRO A 21 9.98 -9.55 -6.56
N ILE A 22 9.36 -10.59 -7.13
CA ILE A 22 8.69 -11.65 -6.36
C ILE A 22 9.67 -12.29 -5.37
N GLY A 23 9.22 -12.42 -4.12
CA GLY A 23 9.99 -13.04 -3.04
C GLY A 23 11.16 -12.20 -2.49
N SER A 24 11.36 -10.97 -2.95
CA SER A 24 12.49 -10.13 -2.49
C SER A 24 12.27 -9.53 -1.10
N GLY A 25 11.02 -9.30 -0.69
CA GLY A 25 10.69 -8.64 0.58
C GLY A 25 11.11 -7.17 0.64
N GLN A 26 11.33 -6.51 -0.51
CA GLN A 26 11.79 -5.12 -0.60
C GLN A 26 10.68 -4.06 -0.46
N GLY A 27 9.42 -4.47 -0.34
CA GLY A 27 8.27 -3.60 -0.20
C GLY A 27 7.83 -2.96 -1.51
N ILE A 28 7.56 -1.65 -1.47
CA ILE A 28 7.12 -0.86 -2.63
C ILE A 28 8.26 0.07 -3.06
N LEU A 29 9.04 -0.36 -4.06
CA LEU A 29 10.21 0.39 -4.50
C LEU A 29 9.84 1.67 -5.26
N ASN A 30 8.74 1.64 -6.03
CA ASN A 30 8.32 2.77 -6.85
C ASN A 30 6.89 3.21 -6.54
N ARG A 31 6.72 3.87 -5.38
CA ARG A 31 5.43 4.39 -4.92
C ARG A 31 4.78 5.37 -5.90
N ASN A 32 5.58 6.21 -6.56
CA ASN A 32 5.09 7.18 -7.55
C ASN A 32 4.43 6.48 -8.73
N ASN A 33 5.01 5.36 -9.19
CA ASN A 33 4.46 4.60 -10.30
C ASN A 33 3.10 3.99 -9.95
N ILE A 34 2.96 3.44 -8.75
CA ILE A 34 1.68 2.92 -8.23
C ILE A 34 0.64 4.04 -8.14
N ARG A 35 1.03 5.21 -7.63
CA ARG A 35 0.13 6.37 -7.56
C ARG A 35 -0.37 6.81 -8.94
N ILE A 36 0.49 6.85 -9.95
CA ILE A 36 0.09 7.18 -11.32
C ILE A 36 -0.86 6.10 -11.90
N ILE A 37 -0.73 4.83 -11.51
CA ILE A 37 -1.71 3.80 -11.89
C ILE A 37 -3.05 4.10 -11.23
N LEU A 38 -3.07 4.29 -9.90
CA LEU A 38 -4.28 4.58 -9.12
C LEU A 38 -5.02 5.83 -9.63
N GLU A 39 -4.30 6.88 -10.01
CA GLU A 39 -4.90 8.12 -10.54
C GLU A 39 -5.52 7.96 -11.94
N ARG A 40 -5.15 6.91 -12.69
CA ARG A 40 -5.57 6.72 -14.10
C ARG A 40 -6.48 5.53 -14.34
N ALA A 41 -6.49 4.57 -13.42
CA ALA A 41 -7.23 3.33 -13.55
C ALA A 41 -8.67 3.51 -13.08
N GLU A 42 -9.61 2.94 -13.85
CA GLU A 42 -11.02 2.85 -13.46
C GLU A 42 -11.38 1.48 -12.86
N VAL A 43 -10.44 0.54 -12.92
CA VAL A 43 -10.54 -0.80 -12.33
C VAL A 43 -9.74 -0.89 -11.03
N PRO A 44 -10.11 -1.79 -10.10
CA PRO A 44 -9.36 -2.02 -8.87
C PRO A 44 -7.87 -2.29 -9.12
N ILE A 45 -7.04 -1.72 -8.26
CA ILE A 45 -5.59 -1.88 -8.23
C ILE A 45 -5.19 -2.70 -7.01
N VAL A 46 -4.57 -3.85 -7.27
CA VAL A 46 -4.08 -4.76 -6.22
C VAL A 46 -2.56 -4.80 -6.28
N VAL A 47 -1.90 -4.34 -5.23
CA VAL A 47 -0.44 -4.50 -5.18
C VAL A 47 -0.13 -5.98 -4.99
N ASP A 48 0.64 -6.53 -5.92
CA ASP A 48 1.12 -7.90 -5.85
C ASP A 48 2.65 -7.89 -5.68
N ALA A 49 3.20 -8.95 -5.09
CA ALA A 49 4.62 -9.19 -4.96
C ALA A 49 5.47 -8.10 -4.24
N GLY A 50 6.65 -8.52 -3.78
CA GLY A 50 7.65 -7.61 -3.21
C GLY A 50 7.45 -7.23 -1.75
N VAL A 51 6.23 -7.23 -1.20
CA VAL A 51 6.00 -6.95 0.24
C VAL A 51 6.78 -7.92 1.13
N GLY A 52 7.39 -7.40 2.19
CA GLY A 52 8.20 -8.19 3.14
C GLY A 52 7.68 -8.11 4.57
N VAL A 53 7.12 -6.96 4.96
CA VAL A 53 6.65 -6.70 6.32
C VAL A 53 5.31 -5.97 6.34
N ALA A 54 4.68 -5.95 7.52
CA ALA A 54 3.39 -5.30 7.76
C ALA A 54 3.36 -3.83 7.29
N SER A 55 4.44 -3.06 7.50
CA SER A 55 4.49 -1.66 7.06
C SER A 55 4.41 -1.48 5.54
N ASP A 56 4.80 -2.47 4.74
CA ASP A 56 4.68 -2.41 3.27
C ASP A 56 3.23 -2.54 2.84
N VAL A 57 2.49 -3.44 3.51
CA VAL A 57 1.05 -3.62 3.31
C VAL A 57 0.31 -2.34 3.68
N SER A 58 0.59 -1.75 4.85
CA SER A 58 -0.02 -0.47 5.23
C SER A 58 0.27 0.64 4.22
N GLN A 59 1.49 0.73 3.70
CA GLN A 59 1.83 1.71 2.66
C GLN A 59 1.03 1.51 1.37
N ALA A 60 0.77 0.27 0.93
CA ALA A 60 -0.04 0.00 -0.26
C ALA A 60 -1.48 0.53 -0.07
N PHE A 61 -2.09 0.22 1.07
CA PHE A 61 -3.44 0.70 1.37
C PHE A 61 -3.49 2.22 1.59
N GLU A 62 -2.48 2.82 2.24
CA GLU A 62 -2.36 4.28 2.40
C GLU A 62 -2.23 5.01 1.07
N LEU A 63 -1.63 4.39 0.04
CA LEU A 63 -1.57 4.94 -1.31
C LEU A 63 -2.94 4.96 -1.99
N GLY A 64 -3.86 4.09 -1.57
CA GLY A 64 -5.21 3.97 -2.13
C GLY A 64 -5.51 2.63 -2.81
N CYS A 65 -4.63 1.64 -2.74
CA CYS A 65 -4.88 0.33 -3.36
C CYS A 65 -6.07 -0.38 -2.70
N GLU A 66 -6.82 -1.14 -3.50
CA GLU A 66 -8.01 -1.88 -3.05
C GLU A 66 -7.65 -3.14 -2.26
N ALA A 67 -6.53 -3.79 -2.61
CA ALA A 67 -6.03 -4.96 -1.90
C ALA A 67 -4.51 -5.12 -2.06
N VAL A 68 -3.97 -6.07 -1.30
CA VAL A 68 -2.59 -6.56 -1.43
C VAL A 68 -2.62 -8.08 -1.54
N LEU A 69 -1.98 -8.61 -2.59
CA LEU A 69 -1.73 -10.02 -2.77
C LEU A 69 -0.29 -10.33 -2.33
N LEU A 70 -0.12 -11.32 -1.43
CA LEU A 70 1.19 -11.65 -0.88
C LEU A 70 1.29 -13.14 -0.49
N ASN A 71 2.51 -13.67 -0.55
CA ASN A 71 2.80 -15.06 -0.18
C ASN A 71 4.10 -15.17 0.63
N THR A 72 5.26 -14.90 0.00
CA THR A 72 6.59 -15.16 0.58
C THR A 72 6.79 -14.50 1.94
N ALA A 73 6.24 -13.31 2.16
CA ALA A 73 6.34 -12.61 3.45
C ALA A 73 5.75 -13.40 4.62
N ILE A 74 4.62 -14.11 4.41
CA ILE A 74 4.01 -14.96 5.42
C ILE A 74 4.68 -16.34 5.43
N ALA A 75 4.73 -16.99 4.26
CA ALA A 75 5.20 -18.38 4.16
C ALA A 75 6.68 -18.55 4.55
N GLY A 76 7.51 -17.52 4.30
CA GLY A 76 8.93 -17.51 4.64
C GLY A 76 9.25 -16.87 6.00
N ALA A 77 8.25 -16.43 6.77
CA ALA A 77 8.49 -15.86 8.10
C ALA A 77 8.91 -16.93 9.12
N LYS A 78 9.68 -16.53 10.13
CA LYS A 78 10.02 -17.40 11.27
C LYS A 78 8.77 -17.89 12.02
N ASP A 79 7.73 -17.06 12.08
CA ASP A 79 6.43 -17.37 12.66
C ASP A 79 5.34 -16.93 11.66
N PRO A 80 4.92 -17.82 10.74
CA PRO A 80 3.97 -17.49 9.68
C PRO A 80 2.59 -17.05 10.19
N VAL A 81 2.10 -17.68 11.26
CA VAL A 81 0.77 -17.37 11.83
C VAL A 81 0.79 -15.97 12.43
N ARG A 82 1.82 -15.63 13.20
CA ARG A 82 1.99 -14.27 13.73
C ARG A 82 2.16 -13.25 12.60
N MET A 83 2.90 -13.58 11.56
CA MET A 83 3.06 -12.69 10.41
C MET A 83 1.72 -12.45 9.69
N ALA A 84 0.90 -13.49 9.48
CA ALA A 84 -0.42 -13.34 8.89
C ALA A 84 -1.32 -12.39 9.71
N VAL A 85 -1.31 -12.51 11.04
CA VAL A 85 -2.02 -11.60 11.94
C VAL A 85 -1.51 -10.15 11.79
N ALA A 86 -0.19 -9.97 11.70
CA ALA A 86 0.40 -8.64 11.50
C ALA A 86 0.01 -8.02 10.15
N MET A 87 0.01 -8.81 9.07
CA MET A 87 -0.40 -8.36 7.73
C MET A 87 -1.88 -7.95 7.70
N ARG A 88 -2.77 -8.68 8.38
CA ARG A 88 -4.19 -8.31 8.52
C ARG A 88 -4.34 -6.94 9.19
N HIS A 89 -3.69 -6.74 10.32
CA HIS A 89 -3.77 -5.46 11.04
C HIS A 89 -3.19 -4.30 10.24
N ALA A 90 -2.11 -4.55 9.49
CA ALA A 90 -1.56 -3.55 8.59
C ALA A 90 -2.53 -3.15 7.45
N ALA A 91 -3.27 -4.11 6.90
CA ALA A 91 -4.28 -3.86 5.88
C ALA A 91 -5.43 -3.00 6.44
N GLU A 92 -5.96 -3.40 7.60
CA GLU A 92 -7.01 -2.66 8.30
C GLU A 92 -6.55 -1.23 8.62
N ALA A 93 -5.38 -1.07 9.25
CA ALA A 93 -4.83 0.22 9.62
C ALA A 93 -4.57 1.11 8.40
N GLY A 94 -3.92 0.58 7.36
CA GLY A 94 -3.61 1.32 6.15
C GLY A 94 -4.87 1.80 5.43
N ARG A 95 -5.90 0.95 5.33
CA ARG A 95 -7.17 1.34 4.69
C ARG A 95 -7.90 2.41 5.50
N GLN A 96 -7.92 2.29 6.83
CA GLN A 96 -8.51 3.33 7.69
C GLN A 96 -7.74 4.66 7.57
N CYS A 97 -6.40 4.63 7.50
CA CYS A 97 -5.59 5.84 7.27
C CYS A 97 -5.92 6.51 5.94
N PHE A 98 -6.10 5.74 4.86
CA PHE A 98 -6.50 6.27 3.56
C PHE A 98 -7.87 6.95 3.62
N LEU A 99 -8.87 6.27 4.17
CA LEU A 99 -10.24 6.78 4.27
C LEU A 99 -10.35 7.99 5.22
N SER A 100 -9.52 8.05 6.25
CA SER A 100 -9.51 9.16 7.22
C SER A 100 -8.92 10.45 6.66
N GLY A 101 -8.14 10.39 5.58
CA GLY A 101 -7.43 11.54 5.04
C GLY A 101 -6.33 12.04 5.97
N ARG A 102 -5.09 11.54 5.78
CA ARG A 102 -3.94 12.00 6.58
C ARG A 102 -3.73 13.51 6.50
N ILE A 103 -3.21 14.10 7.57
CA ILE A 103 -2.77 15.50 7.57
C ILE A 103 -1.70 15.76 6.48
N PRO A 104 -1.64 16.98 5.91
CA PRO A 104 -0.61 17.35 4.96
C PRO A 104 0.76 17.34 5.62
N LYS A 105 1.78 16.89 4.89
CA LYS A 105 3.18 17.02 5.33
C LYS A 105 3.57 18.50 5.23
N LYS A 106 4.02 19.09 6.34
CA LYS A 106 4.53 20.46 6.40
C LYS A 106 6.06 20.42 6.51
N LEU A 107 6.73 21.41 5.92
CA LEU A 107 8.19 21.56 6.02
C LEU A 107 8.62 21.98 7.43
N TYR A 108 7.82 22.83 8.08
CA TYR A 108 8.05 23.34 9.43
C TYR A 108 6.94 22.90 10.37
N ALA A 109 7.31 22.60 11.61
CA ALA A 109 6.35 22.30 12.66
C ALA A 109 5.57 23.57 13.04
N ASN A 110 4.26 23.44 13.15
CA ASN A 110 3.41 24.41 13.83
C ASN A 110 2.72 23.63 14.95
N ALA A 111 2.87 24.09 16.20
CA ALA A 111 2.17 23.49 17.32
C ALA A 111 0.66 23.53 17.02
N SER A 112 0.01 22.38 17.17
CA SER A 112 -1.45 22.22 17.00
C SER A 112 -2.15 22.00 18.34
N SER A 113 -1.37 21.83 19.40
CA SER A 113 -1.85 21.81 20.78
C SER A 113 -2.17 23.25 21.20
N PRO A 114 -3.29 23.50 21.91
CA PRO A 114 -3.54 24.79 22.51
C PRO A 114 -2.42 25.14 23.49
N ASP A 115 -2.02 26.41 23.53
CA ASP A 115 -1.18 26.92 24.60
C ASP A 115 -1.94 26.71 25.91
N LEU A 116 -1.33 26.01 26.87
CA LEU A 116 -1.88 25.85 28.20
C LEU A 116 -1.82 27.23 28.87
N ASP A 117 -2.88 28.02 28.72
CA ASP A 117 -3.14 29.19 29.57
C ASP A 117 -3.39 28.67 31.01
N PHE A 118 -2.36 28.75 31.85
CA PHE A 118 -2.48 28.66 33.31
C PHE A 118 -2.41 30.05 33.91
#